data_AF-U3AAD0-F1
#
_entry.id   AF-U3AAD0-F1
#
_cell.length_a   1.000
_cell.length_b   1.000
_cell.length_c   1.000
_cell.angle_alpha   90.00
_cell.angle_beta   90.00
_cell.angle_gamma   90.00
#
_symmetry.space_group_name_H-M   'P 1'
#
loop_
_entity.id
_entity.type
_entity.pdbx_description
1 polymer ?
#
loop_
_entity_poly.entity_id
_entity_poly.type
_entity_poly.pdbx_seq_one_letter_code
_entity_poly.pdbx_strand_id
1 'polypeptide(L)' 'MGITQRTGRWTLDEKAPGVYLIKRRGRLRAKVVTAACDPDETLDYLLDGGVEDVIEVDCEAAARERFRDYVDARAR' A
#
# COMPACT_ATOMS: atom_id res chain seq x y z
N MET A 1 -5.83 -9.00 5.94
CA MET A 1 -4.79 -10.03 6.24
C MET A 1 -3.43 -9.46 5.79
N GLY A 2 -2.40 -9.35 6.64
CA GLY A 2 -1.18 -8.59 6.30
C GLY A 2 0.00 -9.44 5.80
N ILE A 3 0.66 -9.04 4.72
CA ILE A 3 1.88 -9.70 4.21
C ILE A 3 3.10 -9.02 4.81
N THR A 4 3.96 -9.78 5.49
CA THR A 4 5.24 -9.30 6.03
C THR A 4 6.40 -9.89 5.23
N GLN A 5 7.20 -9.05 4.56
CA GLN A 5 8.46 -9.47 3.96
C GLN A 5 9.64 -9.12 4.90
N ARG A 6 10.52 -10.10 5.13
CA ARG A 6 11.63 -10.00 6.12
C ARG A 6 12.86 -9.25 5.60
N THR A 7 13.00 -9.03 4.30
CA THR A 7 13.99 -8.10 3.75
C THR A 7 13.57 -6.67 4.11
N GLY A 8 14.36 -5.95 4.91
CA GLY A 8 14.12 -4.54 5.23
C GLY A 8 12.94 -4.20 6.15
N ARG A 9 12.19 -5.20 6.67
CA ARG A 9 10.98 -5.04 7.50
C ARG A 9 9.90 -4.22 6.78
N TRP A 10 9.61 -4.63 5.55
CA TRP A 10 8.51 -4.10 4.74
C TRP A 10 7.23 -4.88 5.02
N THR A 11 6.10 -4.16 5.09
CA THR A 11 4.78 -4.75 5.33
C THR A 11 3.76 -4.16 4.39
N LEU A 12 2.86 -5.00 3.90
CA LEU A 12 1.62 -4.62 3.24
C LEU A 12 0.46 -4.89 4.19
N ASP A 13 -0.24 -3.84 4.58
CA ASP A 13 -1.29 -3.88 5.59
C ASP A 13 -2.60 -3.36 4.99
N GLU A 14 -3.65 -4.16 5.01
CA GLU A 14 -4.96 -3.75 4.53
C GLU A 14 -5.66 -2.94 5.62
N LYS A 15 -5.97 -1.67 5.32
CA LYS A 15 -6.57 -0.74 6.28
C LYS A 15 -8.08 -0.67 6.17
N ALA A 16 -8.58 -0.72 4.94
CA ALA A 16 -9.99 -0.75 4.56
C ALA A 16 -10.12 -1.62 3.30
N PRO A 17 -11.33 -2.10 2.94
CA PRO A 17 -11.54 -2.84 1.71
C PRO A 17 -10.97 -2.08 0.51
N GLY A 18 -10.02 -2.69 -0.19
CA GLY A 18 -9.37 -2.08 -1.33
C GLY A 18 -8.32 -1.00 -1.02
N VAL A 19 -7.96 -0.77 0.25
CA VAL A 19 -6.89 0.16 0.65
C VAL A 19 -5.78 -0.57 1.38
N TYR A 20 -4.59 -0.60 0.77
CA TYR A 20 -3.42 -1.25 1.32
C TYR A 20 -2.31 -0.24 1.61
N LEU A 21 -1.62 -0.43 2.72
CA LEU A 21 -0.57 0.45 3.22
C LEU A 21 0.78 -0.26 3.14
N ILE A 22 1.71 0.32 2.39
CA ILE A 22 3.10 -0.12 2.36
C ILE A 22 3.86 0.62 3.45
N LYS A 23 4.36 -0.13 4.45
CA LYS A 23 5.14 0.43 5.56
C LYS A 23 6.53 -0.19 5.58
N ARG A 24 7.54 0.61 5.96
CA ARG A 24 8.90 0.14 6.27
C ARG A 24 9.22 0.45 7.72
N ARG A 25 9.51 -0.57 8.52
CA ARG A 25 9.77 -0.41 9.98
C ARG A 25 8.68 0.40 10.69
N GLY A 26 7.41 0.20 10.30
CA GLY A 26 6.24 0.88 10.88
C GLY A 26 5.97 2.29 10.35
N ARG A 27 6.83 2.88 9.52
CA ARG A 27 6.56 4.16 8.86
C ARG A 27 5.85 3.93 7.53
N LEU A 28 4.76 4.64 7.31
CA LEU A 28 4.05 4.63 6.03
C LEU A 28 4.95 5.19 4.93
N ARG A 29 4.96 4.51 3.78
CA ARG A 29 5.78 4.87 2.62
C ARG A 29 4.92 5.08 1.40
N ALA A 30 4.01 4.15 1.14
CA ALA A 30 3.07 4.26 0.04
C ALA A 30 1.69 3.74 0.43
N LYS A 31 0.69 4.20 -0.31
CA LYS A 31 -0.67 3.68 -0.29
C LYS A 31 -0.96 3.01 -1.63
N VAL A 32 -1.64 1.88 -1.59
CA VAL A 32 -2.13 1.19 -2.79
C VAL A 32 -3.65 1.12 -2.70
N VAL A 33 -4.33 1.69 -3.66
CA VAL A 33 -5.80 1.75 -3.72
C VAL A 33 -6.26 0.88 -4.88
N THR A 34 -7.24 0.01 -4.63
CA THR A 34 -7.83 -0.85 -5.65
C THR A 34 -9.16 -0.27 -6.13
N ALA A 35 -9.64 -0.71 -7.30
CA ALA A 35 -10.98 -0.37 -7.80
C ALA A 35 -12.14 -0.84 -6.89
N ALA A 36 -11.87 -1.74 -5.93
CA ALA A 36 -12.86 -2.15 -4.92
C ALA A 36 -12.98 -1.15 -3.75
N CYS A 37 -12.18 -0.09 -3.73
CA CYS A 37 -12.28 0.96 -2.73
C CYS A 37 -13.46 1.88 -3.06
N ASP A 38 -14.30 2.17 -2.07
CA ASP A 38 -15.36 3.14 -2.22
C ASP A 38 -14.79 4.57 -2.41
N PRO A 39 -15.27 5.32 -3.42
CA PRO A 39 -14.73 6.64 -3.76
C PRO A 39 -14.94 7.68 -2.65
N ASP A 40 -16.01 7.55 -1.85
CA ASP A 40 -16.27 8.40 -0.67
C ASP A 40 -15.21 8.20 0.43
N GLU A 41 -14.73 6.98 0.63
CA GLU A 41 -13.61 6.72 1.55
C GLU A 41 -12.27 7.15 0.93
N THR A 42 -12.13 7.03 -0.40
CA THR A 42 -10.89 7.31 -1.13
C THR A 42 -10.40 8.75 -0.92
N LEU A 43 -11.29 9.75 -0.89
CA LEU A 43 -10.92 11.16 -0.75
C LEU A 43 -10.28 11.47 0.61
N ASP A 44 -10.84 10.93 1.68
CA ASP A 44 -10.31 11.10 3.05
C ASP A 44 -8.92 10.42 3.17
N TYR A 45 -8.76 9.23 2.57
CA TYR A 45 -7.48 8.52 2.59
C TYR A 45 -6.41 9.12 1.67
N LEU A 46 -6.76 9.73 0.54
CA LEU A 46 -5.78 10.38 -0.33
C LEU A 46 -5.20 11.66 0.30
N LEU A 47 -6.02 12.38 1.06
CA LEU A 47 -5.68 13.68 1.64
C LEU A 47 -4.95 13.54 2.99
N ASP A 48 -5.14 12.45 3.72
CA ASP A 48 -4.56 12.28 5.05
C ASP A 48 -3.10 11.76 5.01
N GLY A 49 -2.14 12.63 5.36
CA GLY A 49 -0.95 12.22 6.10
C GLY A 49 0.33 11.86 5.32
N GLY A 50 0.83 12.76 4.45
CA GLY A 50 2.27 12.80 4.12
C GLY A 50 2.84 11.52 3.50
N VAL A 51 2.05 10.86 2.64
CA VAL A 51 2.46 9.67 1.91
C VAL A 51 3.40 10.08 0.78
N GLU A 52 4.51 9.35 0.60
CA GLU A 52 5.46 9.65 -0.48
C GLU A 52 4.91 9.24 -1.86
N ASP A 53 4.06 8.21 -1.90
CA ASP A 53 3.53 7.61 -3.14
C ASP A 53 2.10 7.06 -2.96
N VAL A 54 1.22 7.31 -3.93
CA VAL A 54 -0.09 6.64 -4.05
C VAL A 54 -0.13 5.86 -5.36
N ILE A 55 -0.53 4.60 -5.29
CA ILE A 55 -0.53 3.66 -6.40
C ILE A 55 -1.95 3.12 -6.59
N GLU A 56 -2.55 3.36 -7.74
CA GLU A 56 -3.86 2.81 -8.09
C GLU A 56 -3.70 1.50 -8.87
N VAL A 57 -4.51 0.49 -8.54
CA VAL A 57 -4.49 -0.84 -9.18
C VAL A 57 -5.91 -1.40 -9.31
N ASP A 58 -6.09 -2.44 -10.12
CA ASP A 58 -7.42 -3.00 -10.36
C ASP A 58 -7.91 -3.90 -9.22
N CYS A 59 -7.01 -4.64 -8.55
CA CYS A 59 -7.38 -5.67 -7.58
C CYS A 59 -6.30 -5.94 -6.53
N GLU A 60 -6.65 -6.72 -5.50
CA GLU A 60 -5.72 -7.11 -4.43
C GLU A 60 -4.47 -7.83 -4.98
N ALA A 61 -4.61 -8.68 -6.00
CA ALA A 61 -3.47 -9.39 -6.59
C ALA A 61 -2.44 -8.40 -7.17
N ALA A 62 -2.93 -7.36 -7.86
CA ALA A 62 -2.10 -6.28 -8.38
C ALA A 62 -1.49 -5.45 -7.22
N ALA A 63 -2.21 -5.24 -6.12
CA ALA A 63 -1.65 -4.55 -4.95
C ALA A 63 -0.46 -5.31 -4.33
N ARG A 64 -0.54 -6.65 -4.27
CA ARG A 64 0.55 -7.51 -3.79
C ARG A 64 1.73 -7.56 -4.75
N GLU A 65 1.48 -7.48 -6.06
CA GLU A 65 2.54 -7.33 -7.07
C GLU A 65 3.27 -5.99 -6.92
N ARG A 66 2.52 -4.88 -6.88
CA ARG A 66 3.09 -3.55 -6.67
C ARG A 66 3.87 -3.42 -5.38
N PHE A 67 3.42 -4.07 -4.30
CA PHE A 67 4.20 -4.14 -3.07
C PHE A 67 5.58 -4.78 -3.29
N ARG A 68 5.66 -5.90 -4.01
CA ARG A 68 6.94 -6.58 -4.31
C ARG A 68 7.85 -5.69 -5.14
N ASP A 69 7.33 -5.11 -6.22
CA ASP A 69 8.10 -4.21 -7.09
C ASP A 69 8.62 -2.98 -6.31
N TYR A 70 7.76 -2.40 -5.46
CA TYR A 70 8.12 -1.25 -4.63
C TYR A 70 9.25 -1.59 -3.64
N VAL A 71 9.18 -2.78 -3.03
CA VAL A 71 10.21 -3.28 -2.12
C VAL A 71 11.51 -3.54 -2.86
N ASP A 72 11.48 -4.25 -3.99
CA ASP A 72 12.68 -4.60 -4.77
C ASP A 72 13.39 -3.37 -5.33
N ALA A 73 12.64 -2.38 -5.81
CA ALA A 73 13.19 -1.12 -6.29
C ALA A 73 13.92 -0.31 -5.20
N ARG A 74 13.52 -0.46 -3.93
CA ARG A 74 14.06 0.28 -2.76
C ARG A 74 14.88 -0.59 -1.80
N ALA A 75 15.14 -1.84 -2.17
CA ALA A 75 15.99 -2.78 -1.42
C ALA A 75 17.47 -2.71 -1.84
N ARG A 76 17.77 -2.07 -2.98
CA ARG A 76 19.12 -1.65 -3.39
C ARG A 76 19.53 -0.37 -2.67
#